data_AF-A0A6M3KHS3-F1
#
_entry.id   AF-A0A6M3KHS3-F1
#
_cell.length_a   1.000
_cell.length_b   1.000
_cell.length_c   1.000
_cell.angle_alpha   90.00
_cell.angle_beta   90.00
_cell.angle_gamma   90.00
#
_symmetry.space_group_name_H-M   'P 1'
#
loop_
_entity.id
_entity.type
_entity.pdbx_description
1 polymer ?
#
loop_
_entity_poly.entity_id
_entity_poly.type
_entity_poly.pdbx_seq_one_letter_code
_entity_poly.pdbx_strand_id
1 'polypeptide(L)' 'SVWDSVWDSVWDSVWDSVWAYIGTLFPNIKKWRYIKKASGYPYQSCVDLWNQGFIPTYDGKTWRLHGGVKANILWTRD' A
#
# COMPACT_ATOMS: atom_id res chain seq x y z
N SER A 1 -15.25 -13.07 13.26
CA SER A 1 -13.91 -13.14 13.89
C SER A 1 -12.75 -13.52 12.96
N VAL A 2 -12.91 -14.38 11.93
CA VAL A 2 -11.87 -14.59 10.90
C VAL A 2 -12.24 -13.86 9.60
N TRP A 3 -13.51 -13.92 9.23
CA TRP A 3 -14.06 -13.22 8.07
C TRP A 3 -13.92 -11.69 8.17
N ASP A 4 -14.15 -11.10 9.35
CA ASP A 4 -13.99 -9.65 9.55
C ASP A 4 -12.52 -9.21 9.40
N SER A 5 -11.57 -10.06 9.82
CA SER A 5 -10.14 -9.74 9.83
C SER A 5 -9.49 -9.91 8.45
N VAL A 6 -9.93 -10.91 7.68
CA VAL A 6 -9.56 -11.05 6.26
C VAL A 6 -10.17 -9.90 5.46
N TRP A 7 -11.42 -9.54 5.76
CA TRP A 7 -12.04 -8.38 5.13
C TRP A 7 -11.27 -7.10 5.46
N ASP A 8 -10.98 -6.79 6.72
CA ASP A 8 -10.23 -5.58 7.10
C ASP A 8 -8.80 -5.53 6.53
N SER A 9 -8.06 -6.63 6.51
CA SER A 9 -6.65 -6.64 6.06
C SER A 9 -6.51 -6.60 4.53
N VAL A 10 -7.40 -7.30 3.80
CA VAL A 10 -7.50 -7.14 2.35
C VAL A 10 -8.04 -5.76 2.03
N TRP A 11 -9.04 -5.27 2.77
CA TRP A 11 -9.62 -3.94 2.55
C TRP A 11 -8.62 -2.82 2.81
N ASP A 12 -7.79 -2.87 3.86
CA ASP A 12 -6.78 -1.83 4.14
C ASP A 12 -5.61 -1.86 3.14
N SER A 13 -5.04 -3.03 2.85
CA SER A 13 -3.91 -3.13 1.91
C SER A 13 -4.31 -2.88 0.46
N VAL A 14 -5.50 -3.35 0.06
CA VAL A 14 -6.07 -3.06 -1.24
C VAL A 14 -6.53 -1.61 -1.29
N TRP A 15 -7.15 -1.02 -0.25
CA TRP A 15 -7.49 0.40 -0.29
C TRP A 15 -6.27 1.30 -0.32
N ASP A 16 -5.19 1.03 0.39
CA ASP A 16 -3.99 1.89 0.32
C ASP A 16 -3.36 1.84 -1.08
N SER A 17 -3.32 0.65 -1.69
CA SER A 17 -2.81 0.45 -3.06
C SER A 17 -3.77 1.02 -4.11
N VAL A 18 -5.08 0.88 -3.89
CA VAL A 18 -6.14 1.42 -4.73
C VAL A 18 -6.20 2.94 -4.58
N TRP A 19 -6.06 3.53 -3.40
CA TRP A 19 -5.91 4.98 -3.19
C TRP A 19 -4.60 5.51 -3.77
N ALA A 20 -3.52 4.72 -3.77
CA ALA A 20 -2.26 5.04 -4.45
C ALA A 20 -2.50 5.20 -5.97
N TYR A 21 -3.21 4.26 -6.58
CA TYR A 21 -3.55 4.30 -7.99
C TYR A 21 -4.64 5.34 -8.32
N ILE A 22 -5.78 5.27 -7.65
CA ILE A 22 -6.93 6.22 -7.74
C ILE A 22 -6.46 7.64 -7.47
N GLY A 23 -5.57 7.86 -6.50
CA GLY A 23 -5.11 9.19 -6.18
C GLY A 23 -4.33 9.88 -7.29
N THR A 24 -3.62 9.11 -8.12
CA THR A 24 -3.01 9.65 -9.34
C THR A 24 -4.05 10.05 -10.40
N LEU A 25 -5.24 9.42 -10.39
CA LEU A 25 -6.36 9.73 -11.30
C LEU A 25 -7.17 10.95 -10.86
N PHE A 26 -7.05 11.36 -9.59
CA PHE A 26 -7.75 12.52 -9.03
C PHE A 26 -6.75 13.58 -8.53
N PRO A 27 -6.06 14.30 -9.44
CA PRO A 27 -5.02 15.28 -9.09
C PRO A 27 -5.53 16.44 -8.23
N ASN A 28 -6.84 16.60 -8.11
CA ASN A 28 -7.49 17.67 -7.35
C ASN A 28 -7.88 17.27 -5.90
N ILE A 29 -7.55 16.05 -5.44
CA ILE A 29 -7.78 15.66 -4.03
C ILE A 29 -6.76 16.38 -3.14
N LYS A 30 -7.26 17.36 -2.36
CA LYS A 30 -6.46 18.17 -1.42
C LYS A 30 -6.52 17.68 0.03
N LYS A 31 -7.43 16.76 0.35
CA LYS A 31 -7.61 16.18 1.69
C LYS A 31 -7.67 14.66 1.59
N TRP A 32 -6.83 14.02 2.36
CA TRP A 32 -6.69 12.57 2.41
C TRP A 32 -7.13 12.07 3.78
N ARG A 33 -7.96 11.02 3.82
CA ARG A 33 -8.40 10.42 5.08
C ARG A 33 -7.16 9.95 5.84
N TYR A 34 -7.10 10.24 7.14
CA TYR A 34 -5.97 9.92 8.04
C TYR A 34 -4.68 10.74 7.84
N ILE A 35 -4.63 11.68 6.91
CA ILE A 35 -3.43 12.51 6.68
C ILE A 35 -3.71 13.96 7.06
N LYS A 36 -3.13 14.39 8.18
CA LYS A 36 -3.35 15.73 8.76
C LYS A 36 -2.65 16.86 7.99
N LYS A 37 -1.49 16.57 7.38
CA LYS A 37 -0.72 17.53 6.56
C LYS A 37 0.04 16.75 5.49
N ALA A 38 -0.19 17.10 4.23
CA ALA A 38 0.57 16.57 3.10
C ALA A 38 1.23 17.74 2.37
N SER A 39 2.52 17.62 2.03
CA SER A 39 3.26 18.59 1.20
C SER A 39 3.21 18.27 -0.29
N GLY A 40 2.40 17.28 -0.69
CA GLY A 40 2.30 16.73 -2.04
C GLY A 40 1.39 15.51 -2.04
N TYR A 41 1.53 14.64 -3.04
CA TYR A 41 0.80 13.38 -3.06
C TYR A 41 1.30 12.46 -1.94
N PRO A 42 0.47 12.12 -0.94
CA PRO A 42 0.96 11.47 0.27
C PRO A 42 1.42 10.03 0.09
N TYR A 43 0.99 9.36 -0.98
CA TYR A 43 1.37 7.98 -1.29
C TYR A 43 2.47 7.91 -2.36
N GLN A 44 3.21 9.01 -2.58
CA GLN A 44 4.29 9.04 -3.57
C GLN A 44 5.35 7.96 -3.30
N SER A 45 5.67 7.68 -2.03
CA SER A 45 6.60 6.60 -1.68
C SER A 45 6.13 5.22 -2.15
N CYS A 46 4.81 4.95 -2.10
CA CYS A 46 4.24 3.70 -2.61
C CYS A 46 4.35 3.61 -4.14
N VAL A 47 4.12 4.72 -4.84
CA VAL A 47 4.30 4.81 -6.30
C VAL A 47 5.75 4.57 -6.69
N ASP A 48 6.70 5.19 -5.96
CA ASP A 48 8.12 5.04 -6.22
C ASP A 48 8.59 3.60 -6.00
N LEU A 49 8.12 2.95 -4.92
CA LEU A 49 8.38 1.53 -4.67
C LEU A 49 7.84 0.64 -5.79
N TRP A 50 6.61 0.85 -6.23
CA TRP A 50 6.00 0.10 -7.32
C TRP A 50 6.81 0.22 -8.61
N ASN A 51 7.21 1.45 -8.99
CA ASN A 51 8.01 1.70 -10.18
C ASN A 51 9.41 1.08 -10.11
N GLN A 52 9.95 0.91 -8.91
CA GLN A 52 11.21 0.20 -8.67
C GLN A 52 11.01 -1.33 -8.59
N GLY A 53 9.78 -1.83 -8.72
CA GLY A 53 9.45 -3.25 -8.67
C GLY A 53 9.42 -3.82 -7.27
N PHE A 54 9.15 -2.99 -6.25
CA PHE A 54 8.99 -3.39 -4.86
C PHE A 54 7.51 -3.38 -4.44
N ILE A 55 7.07 -4.45 -3.77
CA ILE A 55 5.68 -4.61 -3.34
C ILE A 55 5.63 -5.10 -1.89
N PRO A 56 5.13 -4.30 -0.94
CA PRO A 56 4.85 -4.77 0.41
C PRO A 56 3.57 -5.63 0.42
N THR A 57 3.59 -6.75 1.15
CA THR A 57 2.41 -7.60 1.38
C THR A 57 2.29 -7.96 2.87
N TYR A 58 1.06 -8.20 3.32
CA TYR A 58 0.75 -8.67 4.67
C TYR A 58 -0.32 -9.74 4.59
N ASP A 59 -0.08 -10.90 5.22
CA ASP A 59 -1.02 -12.03 5.21
C ASP A 59 -1.82 -12.17 6.52
N GLY A 60 -1.84 -11.12 7.34
CA GLY A 60 -2.46 -11.15 8.66
C GLY A 60 -1.53 -11.59 9.79
N LYS A 61 -0.30 -12.02 9.47
CA LYS A 61 0.71 -12.43 10.45
C LYS A 61 2.09 -11.87 10.17
N THR A 62 2.52 -11.86 8.91
CA THR A 62 3.88 -11.49 8.55
C THR A 62 3.85 -10.45 7.43
N TRP A 63 4.57 -9.36 7.64
CA TRP A 63 4.91 -8.38 6.62
C TRP A 63 6.02 -8.92 5.74
N ARG A 64 5.89 -8.74 4.42
CA ARG A 64 6.92 -9.10 3.45
C ARG A 64 7.16 -7.95 2.48
N LEU A 65 8.41 -7.75 2.09
CA LEU A 65 8.76 -6.90 0.97
C LEU A 65 9.21 -7.78 -0.19
N HIS A 66 8.47 -7.73 -1.29
CA HIS A 66 8.82 -8.42 -2.53
C HIS A 66 9.61 -7.50 -3.45
N GLY A 67 10.52 -8.05 -4.25
CA GLY A 67 11.26 -7.30 -5.24
C GLY A 67 11.73 -8.10 -6.46
N GLY A 68 11.94 -7.38 -7.55
CA GLY A 68 12.41 -7.92 -8.83
C GLY A 68 11.33 -8.69 -9.60
N VAL A 69 11.65 -9.07 -10.85
CA VAL A 69 10.70 -9.69 -11.80
C VAL A 69 10.09 -11.01 -11.26
N LYS A 70 10.80 -11.69 -10.35
CA LYS A 70 10.35 -12.94 -9.72
C LYS A 70 9.61 -12.73 -8.40
N ALA A 71 9.37 -11.48 -7.97
CA ALA A 71 8.76 -11.14 -6.69
C ALA A 71 9.42 -11.83 -5.49
N ASN A 72 10.77 -11.88 -5.48
CA ASN A 72 11.54 -12.50 -4.41
C ASN A 72 11.27 -11.79 -3.08
N ILE A 73 11.20 -12.53 -1.99
CA ILE A 73 11.09 -11.95 -0.66
C ILE A 73 12.46 -11.38 -0.27
N LEU A 74 12.54 -10.06 -0.14
CA LEU A 74 13.75 -9.34 0.25
C LEU A 74 13.82 -9.10 1.75
N TRP A 75 12.67 -9.04 2.42
CA TRP A 75 12.56 -8.76 3.84
C TRP A 75 11.26 -9.29 4.42
N THR A 76 11.29 -9.66 5.71
CA THR A 76 10.12 -10.11 6.47
C THR A 76 10.11 -9.56 7.90
N ARG A 77 8.92 -9.34 8.46
CA ARG A 77 8.70 -9.05 9.89
C ARG A 77 7.39 -9.63 10.37
N ASP A 78 7.44 -10.36 11.47
CA ASP A 78 6.28 -10.90 12.17
C ASP A 78 5.51 -9.83 12.99
#